data_AF-A0A2K8YZ59-F1
#
_entry.id   AF-A0A2K8YZ59-F1
#
_cell.length_a   1.000
_cell.length_b   1.000
_cell.length_c   1.000
_cell.angle_alpha   90.00
_cell.angle_beta   90.00
_cell.angle_gamma   90.00
#
_symmetry.space_group_name_H-M   'P 1'
#
loop_
_entity.id
_entity.type
_entity.pdbx_description
1 polymer ?
#
loop_
_entity_poly.entity_id
_entity_poly.type
_entity_poly.pdbx_seq_one_letter_code
_entity_poly.pdbx_strand_id
1 'polypeptide(L)'
;MKQNSKRRLLLPLILTAVFVASSFAPILQIYIMTFDGYLVASINKVFLSDKPGQIFTANLLANLPPSLIFLFLVYKTEIKSIRVTAAIFLMAFMNAFILFLIGDLNEDSEPYFLIFLIASLISSSVLFFISIFRPSGDIEHVPKEDLQPN
;
A
#
# COMPACT_ATOMS: atom_id res chain seq x y z
N MET A 1 11.50 27.20 -29.56
CA MET A 1 10.50 27.66 -28.56
C MET A 1 9.36 26.69 -28.24
N LYS A 2 8.92 25.77 -29.13
CA LYS A 2 7.78 24.85 -28.87
C LYS A 2 7.99 23.79 -27.78
N GLN A 3 9.22 23.40 -27.47
CA GLN A 3 9.51 22.31 -26.51
C GLN A 3 9.33 22.73 -25.03
N ASN A 4 9.55 24.02 -24.71
CA ASN A 4 9.36 24.55 -23.35
C ASN A 4 7.89 24.69 -22.95
N SER A 5 6.99 24.90 -23.91
CA SER A 5 5.54 25.01 -23.65
C SER A 5 4.93 23.67 -23.21
N LYS A 6 5.31 22.55 -23.85
CA LYS A 6 4.84 21.21 -23.47
C LYS A 6 5.26 20.81 -22.05
N ARG A 7 6.51 21.09 -21.64
CA ARG A 7 6.97 20.87 -20.25
C ARG A 7 6.26 21.80 -19.24
N ARG A 8 5.98 23.05 -19.62
CA ARG A 8 5.26 24.02 -18.76
C ARG A 8 3.81 23.66 -18.50
N LEU A 9 3.13 22.97 -19.43
CA LEU A 9 1.76 22.47 -19.23
C LEU A 9 1.69 21.11 -18.54
N LEU A 10 2.74 20.29 -18.69
CA LEU A 10 2.82 18.96 -18.08
C LEU A 10 2.83 19.01 -16.55
N LEU A 11 3.59 19.94 -15.96
CA LEU A 11 3.69 20.05 -14.50
C LEU A 11 2.35 20.46 -13.85
N PRO A 12 1.64 21.52 -14.32
CA PRO A 12 0.28 21.81 -13.86
C PRO A 12 -0.67 20.64 -14.06
N LEU A 13 -0.61 19.95 -15.20
CA LEU A 13 -1.50 18.82 -15.49
C LEU A 13 -1.28 17.65 -14.52
N ILE A 14 -0.02 17.32 -14.22
CA ILE A 14 0.33 16.30 -13.21
C ILE A 14 -0.15 16.72 -11.83
N LEU A 15 0.07 17.98 -11.44
CA LEU A 15 -0.39 18.50 -10.15
C LEU A 15 -1.91 18.47 -10.04
N THR A 16 -2.63 18.85 -11.10
CA THR A 16 -4.10 18.76 -11.13
C THR A 16 -4.56 17.31 -11.07
N ALA A 17 -3.93 16.39 -11.79
CA ALA A 17 -4.28 14.98 -11.73
C ALA A 17 -4.06 14.38 -10.34
N VAL A 18 -2.93 14.71 -9.70
CA VAL A 18 -2.63 14.31 -8.30
C VAL A 18 -3.64 14.93 -7.34
N PHE A 19 -3.97 16.21 -7.50
CA PHE A 19 -4.93 16.90 -6.65
C PHE A 19 -6.33 16.28 -6.75
N VAL A 20 -6.81 16.05 -7.98
CA VAL A 20 -8.08 15.36 -8.24
C VAL A 20 -8.05 13.95 -7.65
N ALA A 21 -6.99 13.17 -7.87
CA ALA A 21 -6.87 11.84 -7.27
C ALA A 21 -6.88 11.87 -5.73
N SER A 22 -6.19 12.84 -5.12
CA SER A 22 -6.18 12.99 -3.65
C SER A 22 -7.54 13.40 -3.08
N SER A 23 -8.40 14.06 -3.85
CA SER A 23 -9.75 14.42 -3.38
C SER A 23 -10.64 13.18 -3.13
N PHE A 24 -10.31 12.05 -3.76
CA PHE A 24 -10.99 10.76 -3.52
C PHE A 24 -10.33 9.92 -2.42
N ALA A 25 -9.16 10.34 -1.91
CA ALA A 25 -8.45 9.60 -0.86
C ALA A 25 -9.32 9.39 0.41
N PRO A 26 -10.12 10.36 0.89
CA PRO A 26 -11.00 10.13 2.04
C PRO A 26 -12.06 9.05 1.80
N ILE A 27 -12.60 8.96 0.59
CA ILE A 27 -13.58 7.94 0.22
C ILE A 27 -12.93 6.55 0.23
N LEU A 28 -11.76 6.43 -0.42
CA LEU A 28 -10.97 5.20 -0.40
C LEU A 28 -10.59 4.78 1.02
N GLN A 29 -10.23 5.74 1.88
CA GLN A 29 -9.93 5.51 3.28
C GLN A 29 -11.13 4.92 4.04
N ILE A 30 -12.33 5.47 3.86
CA ILE A 30 -13.56 4.94 4.48
C ILE A 30 -13.83 3.50 4.03
N TYR A 31 -13.68 3.21 2.73
CA TYR A 31 -13.87 1.85 2.21
C TYR A 31 -12.86 0.87 2.81
N ILE A 32 -11.58 1.24 2.89
CA ILE A 32 -10.53 0.40 3.49
C ILE A 32 -10.84 0.14 4.96
N MET A 33 -11.18 1.17 5.74
CA MET A 33 -11.52 1.03 7.16
C MET A 33 -12.78 0.19 7.39
N THR A 34 -13.80 0.36 6.55
CA THR A 34 -15.05 -0.40 6.67
C THR A 34 -14.81 -1.88 6.35
N PHE A 35 -14.08 -2.16 5.27
CA PHE A 35 -13.68 -3.52 4.89
C PHE A 35 -12.84 -4.18 5.99
N ASP A 36 -11.86 -3.44 6.51
CA ASP A 36 -11.00 -3.92 7.59
C ASP A 36 -11.79 -4.20 8.87
N GLY A 37 -12.63 -3.27 9.32
CA GLY A 37 -13.49 -3.47 10.48
C GLY A 37 -14.37 -4.72 10.35
N TYR A 38 -14.91 -4.98 9.16
CA TYR A 38 -15.66 -6.21 8.88
C TYR A 38 -14.77 -7.47 8.98
N LEU A 39 -13.55 -7.42 8.45
CA LEU A 39 -12.61 -8.54 8.47
C LEU A 39 -12.15 -8.85 9.91
N VAL A 40 -11.79 -7.83 10.69
CA VAL A 40 -11.45 -7.92 12.10
C VAL A 40 -12.60 -8.50 12.92
N ALA A 41 -13.82 -7.96 12.75
CA ALA A 41 -15.01 -8.47 13.44
C ALA A 41 -15.30 -9.95 13.08
N SER A 42 -15.14 -10.32 11.81
CA SER A 42 -15.32 -11.70 11.36
C SER A 42 -14.30 -12.64 12.00
N ILE A 43 -13.03 -12.24 12.07
CA ILE A 43 -12.00 -13.02 12.76
C ILE A 43 -12.28 -13.12 14.26
N ASN A 44 -12.69 -12.02 14.89
CA ASN A 44 -13.03 -12.03 16.32
C ASN A 44 -14.17 -13.01 16.62
N LYS A 45 -15.20 -13.01 15.77
CA LYS A 45 -16.34 -13.92 15.91
C LYS A 45 -15.97 -15.38 15.67
N VAL A 46 -15.17 -15.66 14.64
CA VAL A 46 -14.85 -17.04 14.22
C VAL A 46 -13.77 -17.68 15.09
N PHE A 47 -12.68 -16.96 15.38
CA PHE A 47 -11.49 -17.51 16.03
C PHE A 47 -11.41 -17.15 17.52
N LEU A 48 -12.02 -16.05 17.94
CA LEU A 48 -11.85 -15.47 19.27
C LEU A 48 -13.15 -15.47 20.10
N SER A 49 -14.21 -16.07 19.55
CA SER A 49 -15.52 -16.27 20.21
C SER A 49 -16.16 -14.99 20.74
N ASP A 50 -15.95 -13.88 20.05
CA ASP A 50 -16.51 -12.56 20.38
C ASP A 50 -16.20 -12.07 21.81
N LYS A 51 -15.06 -12.51 22.37
CA LYS A 51 -14.65 -12.07 23.70
C LYS A 51 -14.27 -10.58 23.67
N PRO A 52 -14.87 -9.74 24.54
CA PRO A 52 -14.49 -8.33 24.63
C PRO A 52 -13.01 -8.22 25.04
N GLY A 53 -12.30 -7.26 24.45
CA GLY A 53 -10.86 -7.04 24.66
C GLY A 53 -9.92 -7.81 23.71
N GLN A 54 -10.45 -8.61 22.78
CA GLN A 54 -9.62 -9.35 21.81
C GLN A 54 -9.53 -8.69 20.42
N ILE A 55 -10.03 -7.44 20.29
CA ILE A 55 -10.03 -6.67 19.03
C ILE A 55 -8.60 -6.47 18.52
N PHE A 56 -7.65 -6.18 19.42
CA PHE A 56 -6.24 -6.06 19.07
C PHE A 56 -5.68 -7.36 18.45
N THR A 57 -5.96 -8.51 19.09
CA THR A 57 -5.55 -9.82 18.58
C THR A 57 -6.22 -10.14 17.25
N ALA A 58 -7.50 -9.79 17.10
CA ALA A 58 -8.24 -9.95 15.85
C ALA A 58 -7.61 -9.11 14.73
N ASN A 59 -7.23 -7.86 15.00
CA ASN A 59 -6.53 -6.99 14.05
C ASN A 59 -5.16 -7.54 13.64
N LEU A 60 -4.40 -8.08 14.60
CA LEU A 60 -3.12 -8.70 14.30
C LEU A 60 -3.29 -9.89 13.35
N LEU A 61 -4.26 -10.77 13.61
CA LEU A 61 -4.56 -11.91 12.75
C LEU A 61 -5.14 -11.51 11.38
N ALA A 62 -5.94 -10.44 11.35
CA ALA A 62 -6.56 -9.88 10.16
C ALA A 62 -5.55 -9.30 9.20
N ASN A 63 -4.63 -8.47 9.70
CA ASN A 63 -3.85 -7.57 8.87
C ASN A 63 -2.37 -7.94 8.76
N LEU A 64 -1.77 -8.56 9.79
CA LEU A 64 -0.33 -8.88 9.77
C LEU A 64 0.00 -10.00 8.76
N PRO A 65 -0.68 -11.16 8.74
CA PRO A 65 -0.41 -12.21 7.76
C PRO A 65 -0.54 -11.76 6.30
N PRO A 66 -1.65 -11.13 5.84
CA PRO A 66 -1.74 -10.67 4.47
C PRO A 66 -0.71 -9.58 4.16
N SER A 67 -0.40 -8.68 5.10
CA SER A 67 0.69 -7.70 4.91
C SER A 67 2.01 -8.40 4.60
N LEU A 68 2.41 -9.42 5.37
CA LEU A 68 3.64 -10.16 5.11
C LEU A 68 3.62 -10.91 3.76
N ILE A 69 2.47 -11.48 3.38
CA ILE A 69 2.30 -12.16 2.08
C ILE A 69 2.49 -11.16 0.93
N PHE A 70 1.83 -10.00 0.98
CA PHE A 70 1.95 -9.00 -0.08
C PHE A 70 3.33 -8.33 -0.10
N LEU A 71 3.96 -8.15 1.06
CA LEU A 71 5.35 -7.70 1.18
C LEU A 71 6.29 -8.62 0.40
N PHE A 72 6.16 -9.93 0.64
CA PHE A 72 6.93 -10.94 -0.07
C PHE A 72 6.64 -10.95 -1.57
N LEU A 73 5.37 -10.81 -1.98
CA LEU A 73 4.99 -10.72 -3.40
C LEU A 73 5.59 -9.49 -4.08
N VAL A 74 5.60 -8.32 -3.42
CA VAL A 74 6.23 -7.10 -3.95
C VAL A 74 7.74 -7.31 -4.13
N TYR A 75 8.40 -7.95 -3.16
CA TYR A 75 9.84 -8.22 -3.23
C TYR A 75 10.20 -9.21 -4.35
N LYS A 76 9.48 -10.34 -4.42
CA LYS A 76 9.84 -11.46 -5.32
C LYS A 76 9.35 -11.29 -6.75
N THR A 77 8.19 -10.68 -6.98
CA THR A 77 7.53 -10.77 -8.28
C THR A 77 8.16 -9.87 -9.33
N GLU A 78 8.58 -10.41 -10.47
CA GLU A 78 9.15 -9.65 -11.59
C GLU A 78 8.08 -8.94 -12.42
N ILE A 79 6.89 -9.52 -12.53
CA ILE A 79 5.76 -8.97 -13.30
C ILE A 79 5.27 -7.65 -12.68
N LYS A 80 5.37 -6.56 -13.44
CA LYS A 80 5.04 -5.19 -12.98
C LYS A 80 3.59 -5.06 -12.49
N SER A 81 2.62 -5.63 -13.21
CA SER A 81 1.20 -5.52 -12.83
C SER A 81 0.90 -6.20 -11.49
N ILE A 82 1.37 -7.44 -11.31
CA ILE A 82 1.21 -8.18 -10.04
C ILE A 82 1.88 -7.42 -8.90
N ARG A 83 3.06 -6.84 -9.14
CA ARG A 83 3.80 -6.05 -8.14
C ARG A 83 3.02 -4.80 -7.71
N VAL A 84 2.47 -4.05 -8.66
CA VAL A 84 1.66 -2.86 -8.36
C VAL A 84 0.41 -3.25 -7.58
N THR A 85 -0.29 -4.29 -8.01
CA THR A 85 -1.48 -4.79 -7.31
C THR A 85 -1.12 -5.26 -5.89
N ALA A 86 -0.03 -6.01 -5.72
CA ALA A 86 0.44 -6.44 -4.40
C ALA A 86 0.85 -5.26 -3.52
N ALA A 87 1.46 -4.21 -4.08
CA ALA A 87 1.79 -3.00 -3.32
C ALA A 87 0.54 -2.24 -2.85
N ILE A 88 -0.52 -2.18 -3.66
CA ILE A 88 -1.80 -1.58 -3.27
C ILE A 88 -2.42 -2.36 -2.10
N PHE A 89 -2.48 -3.70 -2.20
CA PHE A 89 -3.00 -4.53 -1.11
C PHE A 89 -2.13 -4.44 0.15
N LEU A 90 -0.80 -4.48 0.00
CA LEU A 90 0.12 -4.27 1.12
C LEU A 90 -0.17 -2.95 1.83
N MET A 91 -0.33 -1.85 1.09
CA MET A 91 -0.65 -0.54 1.66
C MET A 91 -1.99 -0.54 2.40
N ALA A 92 -3.01 -1.22 1.86
CA ALA A 92 -4.32 -1.32 2.52
C ALA A 92 -4.23 -2.06 3.87
N PHE A 93 -3.65 -3.26 3.88
CA PHE A 93 -3.51 -4.08 5.10
C PHE A 93 -2.54 -3.47 6.12
N MET A 94 -1.42 -2.87 5.67
CA MET A 94 -0.48 -2.20 6.57
C MET A 94 -1.06 -0.93 7.18
N ASN A 95 -1.78 -0.12 6.41
CA ASN A 95 -2.44 1.06 6.97
C ASN A 95 -3.47 0.66 8.02
N ALA A 96 -4.34 -0.31 7.71
CA ALA A 96 -5.30 -0.86 8.66
C ALA A 96 -4.61 -1.36 9.96
N PHE A 97 -3.56 -2.15 9.82
CA PHE A 97 -2.77 -2.66 10.95
C PHE A 97 -2.23 -1.53 11.84
N ILE A 98 -1.58 -0.53 11.23
CA ILE A 98 -0.97 0.60 11.95
C ILE A 98 -2.04 1.49 12.58
N LEU A 99 -3.17 1.72 11.90
CA LEU A 99 -4.27 2.52 12.43
C LEU A 99 -4.84 1.92 13.71
N PHE A 100 -4.98 0.61 13.79
CA PHE A 100 -5.41 -0.05 15.02
C PHE A 100 -4.33 -0.05 16.11
N LEU A 101 -3.04 -0.13 15.75
CA LEU A 101 -1.94 0.01 16.72
C LEU A 101 -1.89 1.40 17.36
N ILE A 102 -2.20 2.44 16.59
CA ILE A 102 -2.18 3.84 17.07
C ILE A 102 -3.53 4.23 17.69
N GLY A 103 -4.64 3.74 17.15
CA GLY A 103 -6.00 4.06 17.61
C GLY A 103 -6.34 3.50 18.99
N ASP A 104 -5.75 2.37 19.38
CA ASP A 104 -5.91 1.79 20.73
C ASP A 104 -5.14 2.59 21.80
N LEU A 105 -4.27 3.53 21.40
CA LEU A 105 -3.49 4.38 22.32
C LEU A 105 -4.20 5.70 22.67
N ASN A 106 -5.21 6.12 21.90
CA ASN A 106 -5.84 7.43 22.04
C ASN A 106 -7.36 7.31 21.90
N GLU A 107 -8.05 7.06 23.02
CA GLU A 107 -9.49 6.80 23.02
C GLU A 107 -10.39 7.97 22.56
N ASP A 108 -9.92 9.23 22.42
CA ASP A 108 -10.91 10.32 22.23
C ASP A 108 -10.50 11.65 21.57
N SER A 109 -9.33 11.84 20.93
CA SER A 109 -8.94 13.25 20.63
C SER A 109 -8.10 13.59 19.40
N GLU A 110 -7.64 12.65 18.58
CA GLU A 110 -6.86 13.01 17.39
C GLU A 110 -7.65 12.95 16.08
N PRO A 111 -7.41 13.89 15.14
CA PRO A 111 -8.07 13.86 13.84
C PRO A 111 -7.65 12.58 13.09
N TYR A 112 -8.62 11.70 12.81
CA TYR A 112 -8.46 10.46 12.03
C TYR A 112 -7.63 10.62 10.75
N PHE A 113 -7.67 11.81 10.14
CA PHE A 113 -6.84 12.15 8.99
C PHE A 113 -5.34 12.17 9.29
N LEU A 114 -4.91 12.72 10.44
CA LEU A 114 -3.50 12.80 10.82
C LEU A 114 -2.93 11.41 11.11
N ILE A 115 -3.68 10.57 11.84
CA ILE A 115 -3.28 9.18 12.10
C ILE A 115 -3.16 8.41 10.78
N PHE A 116 -4.10 8.60 9.85
CA PHE A 116 -4.02 8.00 8.53
C PHE A 116 -2.83 8.48 7.70
N LEU A 117 -2.49 9.76 7.78
CA LEU A 117 -1.31 10.33 7.14
C LEU A 117 -0.03 9.69 7.68
N ILE A 118 0.08 9.56 9.01
CA ILE A 118 1.21 8.91 9.68
C ILE A 118 1.30 7.43 9.28
N ALA A 119 0.19 6.69 9.33
CA ALA A 119 0.13 5.30 8.92
C ALA A 119 0.58 5.14 7.45
N SER A 120 0.08 6.00 6.57
CA SER A 120 0.45 6.01 5.14
C SER A 120 1.93 6.32 4.92
N LEU A 121 2.51 7.22 5.71
CA LEU A 121 3.94 7.52 5.66
C LEU A 121 4.79 6.31 6.08
N ILE A 122 4.39 5.62 7.15
CA ILE A 122 5.09 4.42 7.64
C ILE A 122 4.98 3.30 6.59
N SER A 123 3.78 3.00 6.11
CA SER A 123 3.53 1.97 5.09
C SER A 123 4.29 2.24 3.79
N SER A 124 4.31 3.50 3.33
CA SER A 124 5.05 3.89 2.12
C SER A 124 6.57 3.82 2.31
N SER A 125 7.08 4.10 3.51
CA SER A 125 8.50 3.92 3.84
C SER A 125 8.93 2.46 3.70
N VAL A 126 8.08 1.51 4.15
CA VAL A 126 8.32 0.06 3.97
C VAL A 126 8.45 -0.30 2.49
N LEU A 127 7.53 0.18 1.65
CA LEU A 127 7.59 -0.03 0.20
C LEU A 127 8.86 0.58 -0.43
N PHE A 128 9.26 1.76 0.03
CA PHE A 128 10.46 2.43 -0.44
C PHE A 128 11.72 1.63 -0.11
N PHE A 129 11.86 1.15 1.13
CA PHE A 129 12.97 0.29 1.54
C PHE A 129 13.07 -0.98 0.69
N ILE A 130 11.95 -1.68 0.48
CA ILE A 130 11.92 -2.87 -0.38
C ILE A 130 12.39 -2.57 -1.80
N SER A 131 12.01 -1.41 -2.33
CA SER A 131 12.37 -1.00 -3.68
C SER A 131 13.87 -0.74 -3.82
N ILE A 132 14.54 -0.27 -2.75
CA ILE A 132 16.00 -0.07 -2.71
C ILE A 132 16.74 -1.41 -2.62
N PHE A 133 16.30 -2.30 -1.73
CA PHE A 133 17.00 -3.56 -1.46
C PHE A 133 16.68 -4.67 -2.45
N ARG A 134 15.78 -4.42 -3.39
CA ARG A 134 15.47 -5.39 -4.42
C ARG A 134 16.59 -5.40 -5.47
N PRO A 135 17.17 -6.56 -5.79
CA PRO A 135 18.06 -6.67 -6.93
C PRO A 135 17.27 -6.30 -8.20
N SER A 136 17.73 -5.27 -8.91
CA SER A 136 17.23 -4.92 -10.23
C SER A 136 17.56 -6.07 -11.18
N GLY A 137 16.61 -6.99 -11.35
CA GLY A 137 16.61 -7.94 -12.46
C GLY A 137 16.30 -7.21 -13.77
N ASP A 138 17.12 -6.25 -14.14
CA ASP A 138 17.21 -5.81 -15.52
C ASP A 138 17.99 -6.92 -16.22
N ILE A 139 17.25 -7.92 -16.71
CA ILE A 139 17.78 -8.87 -17.68
C ILE A 139 18.19 -8.01 -18.86
N GLU A 140 19.49 -7.78 -19.02
CA GLU A 140 20.08 -7.30 -20.25
C GLU A 140 19.50 -8.17 -21.37
N HIS A 141 18.64 -7.58 -22.20
CA HIS A 141 18.33 -8.13 -23.49
C HIS A 141 19.65 -8.09 -24.27
N VAL A 142 20.43 -9.17 -24.17
CA VAL A 142 21.53 -9.43 -25.10
C VAL A 142 20.90 -9.42 -26.49
N PRO A 143 21.28 -8.48 -27.38
CA PRO A 143 20.77 -8.47 -28.73
C PRO A 143 21.14 -9.80 -29.38
N LYS A 144 20.16 -10.49 -29.96
CA LYS A 144 20.41 -11.62 -30.85
C LYS A 144 20.94 -11.08 -32.18
N GLU A 145 22.19 -10.66 -32.18
CA GLU A 145 22.99 -10.57 -33.40
C GLU A 145 24.16 -11.53 -33.25
N ASP A 146 24.60 -12.08 -34.38
CA ASP A 146 25.65 -13.10 -34.52
C ASP A 146 25.27 -14.52 -34.14
N LEU A 147 24.47 -15.16 -35.01
CA LEU A 147 24.68 -16.54 -35.44
C LEU A 147 23.93 -16.76 -36.76
N GLN A 148 24.44 -16.16 -37.84
CA GLN A 148 24.24 -16.69 -39.19
C GLN A 148 25.41 -17.63 -39.49
N PRO A 149 25.17 -18.93 -39.76
CA PRO A 149 26.22 -19.81 -40.24
C PRO A 149 26.48 -19.52 -41.73
N ASN A 150 27.75 -19.24 -42.06
CA ASN A 150 28.28 -19.44 -43.41
C ASN A 150 28.35 -20.92 -43.74
#